data_AF-A0A1H7XAX4-F1
#
_entry.id   AF-A0A1H7XAX4-F1
#
_cell.length_a   1.000
_cell.length_b   1.000
_cell.length_c   1.000
_cell.angle_alpha   90.00
_cell.angle_beta   90.00
_cell.angle_gamma   90.00
#
_symmetry.space_group_name_H-M   'P 1'
#
loop_
_entity.id
_entity.type
_entity.pdbx_description
1 polymer ?
#
loop_
_entity_poly.entity_id
_entity_poly.type
_entity_poly.pdbx_seq_one_letter_code
_entity_poly.pdbx_strand_id
1 'polypeptide(L)'
;MAPGSVPLKVGAAVLGGLGSEAGGQLGEGTPWERPLRFAGGALGVLGPFSAARLGTGAGAAETLTPAVMDGVGRVAAKDADVGLRTPKDTALRTPASRAAEKGYVGIGTTANGGPTFAGTEHLYPAAQGQRSIVNMPLTGSYRKDFALANEEGKFAQTPDGYMWHHVDDFNPQTGRGTFELVDEKAHNATRPHAGSVAQYVRQHGVPYKR
;
A
#
# COMPACT_ATOMS: atom_id res chain seq x y z
N MET A 1 -7.69 37.31 66.07
CA MET A 1 -8.03 36.18 66.96
C MET A 1 -8.33 34.97 66.08
N ALA A 2 -7.54 33.90 66.30
CA ALA A 2 -7.62 32.48 65.89
C ALA A 2 -8.22 32.05 64.51
N PRO A 3 -7.41 31.46 63.62
CA PRO A 3 -7.84 30.52 62.59
C PRO A 3 -7.85 29.06 63.11
N GLY A 4 -8.86 28.28 62.72
CA GLY A 4 -9.02 26.87 63.08
C GLY A 4 -8.30 25.94 62.11
N SER A 5 -7.26 25.27 62.60
CA SER A 5 -6.50 24.22 61.92
C SER A 5 -7.18 22.86 62.07
N VAL A 6 -7.22 22.08 60.99
CA VAL A 6 -7.65 20.67 60.98
C VAL A 6 -6.39 19.77 60.93
N PRO A 7 -6.28 18.71 61.74
CA PRO A 7 -5.06 17.90 61.80
C PRO A 7 -4.94 16.84 60.68
N LEU A 8 -3.72 16.73 60.13
CA LEU A 8 -3.24 15.59 59.35
C LEU A 8 -3.25 14.30 60.19
N LYS A 9 -3.68 13.19 59.57
CA LYS A 9 -3.41 11.83 60.06
C LYS A 9 -2.21 11.25 59.30
N VAL A 10 -1.10 11.12 60.01
CA VAL A 10 0.05 10.28 59.67
C VAL A 10 -0.28 8.85 60.10
N GLY A 11 -0.14 7.90 59.18
CA GLY A 11 -0.09 6.47 59.48
C GLY A 11 1.27 5.93 59.04
N ALA A 12 2.02 5.38 59.99
CA ALA A 12 3.33 4.77 59.79
C ALA A 12 3.31 3.29 60.22
N ALA A 13 4.33 2.57 59.74
CA ALA A 13 4.76 1.20 60.10
C ALA A 13 3.99 0.07 59.37
N VAL A 14 4.60 -1.04 58.91
CA VAL A 14 5.65 -1.93 59.46
C VAL A 14 6.27 -2.71 58.26
N LEU A 15 7.59 -2.70 57.99
CA LEU A 15 8.65 -3.63 58.45
C LEU A 15 8.44 -5.14 58.10
N GLY A 16 9.36 -5.74 57.33
CA GLY A 16 9.79 -7.14 57.58
C GLY A 16 9.91 -8.11 56.39
N GLY A 17 11.12 -8.71 56.26
CA GLY A 17 11.40 -10.04 55.66
C GLY A 17 11.65 -10.05 54.15
N LEU A 18 12.84 -10.24 53.58
CA LEU A 18 13.93 -11.22 53.79
C LEU A 18 13.52 -12.68 53.52
N GLY A 19 13.97 -13.20 52.37
CA GLY A 19 14.58 -14.53 52.29
C GLY A 19 13.73 -15.72 51.80
N SER A 20 14.25 -16.35 50.74
CA SER A 20 14.42 -17.81 50.58
C SER A 20 13.40 -18.66 49.79
N GLU A 21 13.87 -19.00 48.58
CA GLU A 21 13.95 -20.33 47.93
C GLU A 21 13.01 -21.50 48.33
N ALA A 22 12.28 -22.00 47.32
CA ALA A 22 11.97 -23.40 47.01
C ALA A 22 11.12 -23.35 45.72
N GLY A 23 11.36 -24.07 44.63
CA GLY A 23 11.72 -25.47 44.51
C GLY A 23 10.60 -26.17 43.74
N GLY A 24 10.90 -26.68 42.55
CA GLY A 24 10.25 -27.86 42.00
C GLY A 24 9.01 -27.73 41.10
N GLN A 25 9.23 -27.98 39.80
CA GLN A 25 8.82 -29.24 39.16
C GLN A 25 7.45 -29.33 38.41
N LEU A 26 7.60 -29.47 37.09
CA LEU A 26 6.85 -30.29 36.08
C LEU A 26 5.51 -29.86 35.47
N GLY A 27 5.42 -30.19 34.17
CA GLY A 27 4.24 -30.13 33.29
C GLY A 27 4.59 -29.57 31.90
N GLU A 28 5.47 -30.19 31.12
CA GLU A 28 5.13 -31.15 30.03
C GLU A 28 4.35 -30.53 28.85
N GLY A 29 4.93 -30.63 27.64
CA GLY A 29 4.14 -30.70 26.39
C GLY A 29 4.48 -29.74 25.25
N THR A 30 5.64 -29.91 24.59
CA THR A 30 5.74 -29.57 23.15
C THR A 30 6.54 -30.65 22.41
N PRO A 31 5.89 -31.49 21.59
CA PRO A 31 6.56 -32.17 20.50
C PRO A 31 6.35 -31.36 19.21
N TRP A 32 7.41 -31.15 18.43
CA TRP A 32 7.48 -31.23 16.97
C TRP A 32 8.78 -30.54 16.51
N GLU A 33 9.91 -31.17 16.82
CA GLU A 33 11.00 -31.18 15.85
C GLU A 33 10.63 -32.20 14.76
N ARG A 34 10.75 -31.83 13.48
CA ARG A 34 11.80 -32.38 12.58
C ARG A 34 11.63 -31.95 11.11
N PRO A 35 12.72 -32.05 10.32
CA PRO A 35 13.05 -31.12 9.25
C PRO A 35 12.73 -31.65 7.85
N LEU A 36 12.59 -30.75 6.88
CA LEU A 36 12.61 -31.12 5.47
C LEU A 36 13.97 -30.76 4.87
N ARG A 37 14.73 -31.82 4.62
CA ARG A 37 15.79 -31.86 3.60
C ARG A 37 15.12 -31.93 2.23
N PHE A 38 15.54 -31.09 1.29
CA PHE A 38 15.39 -31.39 -0.13
C PHE A 38 16.78 -31.58 -0.73
N ALA A 39 17.05 -32.83 -1.11
CA ALA A 39 18.08 -33.23 -2.04
C ALA A 39 17.39 -33.53 -3.38
N GLY A 40 17.97 -33.03 -4.47
CA GLY A 40 17.50 -33.20 -5.84
C GLY A 40 17.90 -31.95 -6.63
N GLY A 41 18.93 -31.92 -7.47
CA GLY A 41 19.37 -32.96 -8.38
C GLY A 41 18.66 -32.76 -9.71
N ALA A 42 19.12 -31.78 -10.51
CA ALA A 42 18.73 -31.66 -11.91
C ALA A 42 19.92 -31.10 -12.71
N LEU A 43 20.56 -32.00 -13.46
CA LEU A 43 21.45 -31.69 -14.57
C LEU A 43 20.66 -30.93 -15.65
N GLY A 44 21.02 -29.66 -15.87
CA GLY A 44 20.58 -28.88 -17.02
C GLY A 44 21.58 -29.04 -18.16
N VAL A 45 21.14 -29.72 -19.22
CA VAL A 45 21.86 -29.97 -20.46
C VAL A 45 22.15 -28.66 -21.20
N LEU A 46 23.40 -28.53 -21.66
CA LEU A 46 23.90 -27.53 -22.60
C LEU A 46 23.09 -27.52 -23.91
N GLY A 47 22.56 -26.36 -24.31
CA GLY A 47 22.40 -26.01 -25.74
C GLY A 47 23.79 -25.81 -26.39
N PRO A 48 23.92 -25.60 -27.72
CA PRO A 48 23.02 -24.76 -28.53
C PRO A 48 22.77 -25.24 -29.97
N PHE A 49 21.59 -24.96 -30.54
CA PHE A 49 21.42 -24.92 -31.99
C PHE A 49 20.68 -23.66 -32.44
N SER A 50 21.22 -23.10 -33.52
CA SER A 50 20.69 -22.05 -34.41
C SER A 50 20.98 -20.60 -34.03
N ALA A 51 22.20 -20.17 -34.38
CA ALA A 51 22.43 -18.82 -34.87
C ALA A 51 21.87 -18.70 -36.30
N ALA A 52 20.98 -17.75 -36.51
CA ALA A 52 20.53 -17.36 -37.84
C ALA A 52 20.63 -15.84 -38.00
N ARG A 53 21.10 -15.46 -39.19
CA ARG A 53 21.02 -14.13 -39.86
C ARG A 53 22.17 -13.16 -39.61
N LEU A 54 23.22 -13.31 -40.43
CA LEU A 54 23.82 -12.18 -41.13
C LEU A 54 23.67 -12.42 -42.64
N GLY A 55 22.95 -11.53 -43.30
CA GLY A 55 22.83 -11.46 -44.76
C GLY A 55 22.83 -10.00 -45.15
N THR A 56 24.01 -9.48 -45.47
CA THR A 56 24.24 -8.17 -46.07
C THR A 56 24.52 -8.39 -47.55
N GLY A 57 23.90 -7.60 -48.42
CA GLY A 57 24.17 -7.53 -49.86
C GLY A 57 22.86 -7.37 -50.64
N ALA A 58 22.39 -6.15 -50.88
CA ALA A 58 22.84 -5.20 -51.92
C ALA A 58 22.12 -5.42 -53.26
N GLY A 59 21.65 -4.30 -53.82
CA GLY A 59 21.44 -4.15 -55.26
C GLY A 59 19.98 -4.09 -55.71
N ALA A 60 19.53 -2.87 -56.00
CA ALA A 60 19.06 -2.45 -57.32
C ALA A 60 17.94 -1.41 -57.18
N ALA A 61 18.27 -0.19 -57.58
CA ALA A 61 17.33 0.86 -57.88
C ALA A 61 16.63 0.53 -59.20
N GLU A 62 15.31 0.73 -59.26
CA GLU A 62 14.63 1.14 -60.48
C GLU A 62 13.68 2.29 -60.16
N THR A 63 13.88 3.37 -60.91
CA THR A 63 13.13 4.62 -60.88
C THR A 63 12.18 4.56 -62.05
N LEU A 64 10.84 4.70 -61.89
CA LEU A 64 9.94 5.19 -62.95
C LEU A 64 8.61 5.77 -62.37
N THR A 65 8.57 7.10 -62.33
CA THR A 65 7.47 8.07 -62.62
C THR A 65 6.13 8.11 -61.84
N PRO A 66 5.57 9.34 -61.60
CA PRO A 66 4.31 9.59 -60.91
C PRO A 66 3.12 9.72 -61.88
N ALA A 67 1.91 9.39 -61.42
CA ALA A 67 0.67 9.74 -62.09
C ALA A 67 -0.34 10.35 -61.09
N VAL A 68 -0.56 11.64 -61.28
CA VAL A 68 -1.67 12.43 -60.75
C VAL A 68 -2.95 12.01 -61.44
N MET A 69 -4.02 11.76 -60.68
CA MET A 69 -5.41 11.92 -61.15
C MET A 69 -6.19 12.62 -60.04
N ASP A 70 -6.47 13.88 -60.36
CA ASP A 70 -7.38 14.78 -59.68
C ASP A 70 -8.82 14.23 -59.82
N GLY A 71 -9.58 14.20 -58.72
CA GLY A 71 -10.86 13.51 -58.66
C GLY A 71 -11.79 14.13 -57.63
N VAL A 72 -12.34 15.28 -58.00
CA VAL A 72 -13.33 16.08 -57.27
C VAL A 72 -14.51 15.23 -56.80
N GLY A 73 -14.69 15.15 -55.47
CA GLY A 73 -15.89 14.62 -54.82
C GLY A 73 -16.33 15.56 -53.71
N ARG A 74 -17.14 16.59 -54.05
CA ARG A 74 -17.91 17.36 -53.08
C ARG A 74 -19.02 16.46 -52.54
N VAL A 75 -18.97 16.15 -51.24
CA VAL A 75 -20.16 15.78 -50.46
C VAL A 75 -20.16 16.56 -49.15
N ALA A 76 -21.34 17.09 -48.86
CA ALA A 76 -21.65 18.12 -47.90
C ALA A 76 -21.07 17.88 -46.48
N ALA A 77 -20.47 18.94 -45.93
CA ALA A 77 -20.32 19.11 -44.50
C ALA A 77 -21.71 19.09 -43.85
N LYS A 78 -21.96 18.07 -43.03
CA LYS A 78 -22.89 18.18 -41.91
C LYS A 78 -22.03 18.42 -40.68
N ASP A 79 -22.27 19.56 -40.05
CA ASP A 79 -21.69 19.97 -38.78
C ASP A 79 -21.90 18.88 -37.73
N ALA A 80 -20.89 18.01 -37.60
CA ALA A 80 -20.62 17.33 -36.35
C ALA A 80 -19.59 18.21 -35.67
N ASP A 81 -20.03 18.92 -34.64
CA ASP A 81 -19.19 19.51 -33.60
C ASP A 81 -18.33 18.39 -32.99
N VAL A 82 -17.26 18.03 -33.69
CA VAL A 82 -16.13 17.30 -33.12
C VAL A 82 -15.34 18.35 -32.38
N GLY A 83 -15.88 18.75 -31.22
CA GLY A 83 -15.16 19.54 -30.25
C GLY A 83 -13.81 18.86 -30.05
N LEU A 84 -12.76 19.57 -30.45
CA LEU A 84 -11.38 19.15 -30.37
C LEU A 84 -11.08 18.94 -28.89
N ARG A 85 -11.31 17.71 -28.39
CA ARG A 85 -10.95 17.33 -27.02
C ARG A 85 -9.45 17.50 -26.92
N THR A 86 -9.04 18.49 -26.14
CA THR A 86 -7.65 18.67 -25.77
C THR A 86 -7.12 17.36 -25.17
N PRO A 87 -5.83 17.03 -25.28
CA PRO A 87 -5.24 15.79 -24.75
C PRO A 87 -5.44 15.53 -23.24
N LYS A 88 -6.11 16.44 -22.53
CA LYS A 88 -6.46 16.33 -21.11
C LYS A 88 -7.58 15.33 -20.82
N ASP A 89 -8.37 14.94 -21.83
CA ASP A 89 -9.61 14.17 -21.63
C ASP A 89 -9.43 12.64 -21.66
N THR A 90 -8.20 12.14 -21.81
CA THR A 90 -7.90 10.68 -21.79
C THR A 90 -6.96 10.25 -20.67
N ALA A 91 -6.55 11.16 -19.78
CA ALA A 91 -5.91 10.74 -18.53
C ALA A 91 -6.96 10.01 -17.68
N LEU A 92 -6.82 8.68 -17.53
CA LEU A 92 -7.61 7.88 -16.61
C LEU A 92 -7.72 8.63 -15.28
N ARG A 93 -8.95 9.01 -14.91
CA ARG A 93 -9.23 9.82 -13.72
C ARG A 93 -8.78 9.04 -12.48
N THR A 94 -7.60 9.38 -11.96
CA THR A 94 -6.99 8.72 -10.79
C THR A 94 -7.79 9.02 -9.51
N PRO A 95 -7.69 8.18 -8.47
CA PRO A 95 -8.24 8.47 -7.15
C PRO A 95 -7.82 9.86 -6.62
N ALA A 96 -6.55 10.22 -6.80
CA ALA A 96 -6.01 11.53 -6.42
C ALA A 96 -6.67 12.69 -7.19
N SER A 97 -6.82 12.57 -8.52
CA SER A 97 -7.49 13.61 -9.32
C SER A 97 -8.94 13.82 -8.91
N ARG A 98 -9.67 12.73 -8.59
CA ARG A 98 -11.04 12.81 -8.04
C ARG A 98 -11.09 13.56 -6.71
N ALA A 99 -10.10 13.33 -5.85
CA ALA A 99 -10.04 13.97 -4.54
C ALA A 99 -9.71 15.47 -4.68
N ALA A 100 -8.82 15.84 -5.60
CA ALA A 100 -8.49 17.23 -5.89
C ALA A 100 -9.71 18.04 -6.36
N GLU A 101 -10.57 17.48 -7.20
CA GLU A 101 -11.83 18.11 -7.61
C GLU A 101 -12.81 18.36 -6.44
N LYS A 102 -12.66 17.61 -5.34
CA LYS A 102 -13.44 17.76 -4.10
C LYS A 102 -12.75 18.69 -3.09
N GLY A 103 -11.63 19.32 -3.45
CA GLY A 103 -10.85 20.22 -2.59
C GLY A 103 -9.70 19.56 -1.83
N TYR A 104 -9.49 18.25 -1.98
CA TYR A 104 -8.37 17.54 -1.34
C TYR A 104 -7.17 17.46 -2.28
N VAL A 105 -6.45 18.57 -2.38
CA VAL A 105 -5.27 18.71 -3.25
C VAL A 105 -4.02 18.07 -2.62
N GLY A 106 -3.00 17.83 -3.44
CA GLY A 106 -1.70 17.32 -2.98
C GLY A 106 -1.61 15.79 -2.80
N ILE A 107 -2.73 15.06 -2.78
CA ILE A 107 -2.74 13.59 -2.75
C ILE A 107 -1.99 13.03 -3.95
N GLY A 108 -1.04 12.14 -3.71
CA GLY A 108 -0.22 11.49 -4.74
C GLY A 108 -0.92 10.29 -5.38
N THR A 109 -0.38 9.83 -6.51
CA THR A 109 -0.76 8.57 -7.16
C THR A 109 0.44 7.64 -7.15
N THR A 110 0.26 6.41 -6.67
CA THR A 110 1.32 5.39 -6.66
C THR A 110 1.56 4.82 -8.06
N ALA A 111 2.60 4.01 -8.22
CA ALA A 111 2.88 3.30 -9.48
C ALA A 111 1.75 2.34 -9.90
N ASN A 112 0.94 1.86 -8.94
CA ASN A 112 -0.18 0.96 -9.17
C ASN A 112 -1.53 1.70 -9.34
N GLY A 113 -1.51 3.04 -9.30
CA GLY A 113 -2.66 3.90 -9.59
C GLY A 113 -3.53 4.23 -8.37
N GLY A 114 -3.23 3.69 -7.19
CA GLY A 114 -3.88 4.02 -5.93
C GLY A 114 -3.43 5.38 -5.37
N PRO A 115 -4.16 5.92 -4.37
CA PRO A 115 -3.75 7.14 -3.69
C PRO A 115 -2.61 6.87 -2.69
N THR A 116 -1.74 7.86 -2.51
CA THR A 116 -0.81 7.95 -1.37
C THR A 116 -0.89 9.36 -0.79
N PHE A 117 -0.85 9.44 0.53
CA PHE A 117 -0.95 10.68 1.30
C PHE A 117 0.42 11.06 1.92
N ALA A 118 1.46 10.26 1.66
CA ALA A 118 2.81 10.55 2.12
C ALA A 118 3.27 11.94 1.67
N GLY A 119 3.74 12.75 2.64
CA GLY A 119 4.20 14.11 2.39
C GLY A 119 3.09 15.15 2.16
N THR A 120 1.82 14.80 2.39
CA THR A 120 0.68 15.71 2.28
C THR A 120 0.19 16.19 3.64
N GLU A 121 -0.57 17.28 3.67
CA GLU A 121 -1.23 17.78 4.88
C GLU A 121 -2.32 16.84 5.42
N HIS A 122 -2.77 15.89 4.61
CA HIS A 122 -3.82 14.93 4.96
C HIS A 122 -3.28 13.71 5.73
N LEU A 123 -1.95 13.59 5.87
CA LEU A 123 -1.32 12.58 6.71
C LEU A 123 -1.35 13.04 8.17
N TYR A 124 -1.62 12.13 9.10
CA TYR A 124 -1.65 12.46 10.52
C TYR A 124 -0.32 13.09 10.97
N PRO A 125 -0.33 14.23 11.68
CA PRO A 125 0.87 14.88 12.18
C PRO A 125 1.40 14.14 13.43
N ALA A 126 2.10 13.03 13.23
CA ALA A 126 2.66 12.20 14.31
C ALA A 126 3.57 13.01 15.25
N ALA A 127 3.38 12.83 16.56
CA ALA A 127 4.29 13.37 17.56
C ALA A 127 5.64 12.63 17.55
N GLN A 128 6.64 13.16 18.25
CA GLN A 128 7.94 12.51 18.38
C GLN A 128 7.79 11.08 18.91
N GLY A 129 8.35 10.10 18.18
CA GLY A 129 8.26 8.68 18.52
C GLY A 129 7.05 7.94 17.95
N GLN A 130 6.08 8.66 17.35
CA GLN A 130 4.98 8.06 16.60
C GLN A 130 5.30 7.97 15.10
N ARG A 131 4.60 7.11 14.39
CA ARG A 131 4.76 6.92 12.94
C ARG A 131 3.40 6.86 12.25
N SER A 132 3.09 7.86 11.43
CA SER A 132 1.89 7.86 10.59
C SER A 132 2.04 7.02 9.32
N ILE A 133 3.24 6.54 9.03
CA ILE A 133 3.51 5.61 7.93
C ILE A 133 4.24 4.41 8.52
N VAL A 134 3.66 3.23 8.33
CA VAL A 134 4.24 1.96 8.80
C VAL A 134 4.20 0.95 7.67
N ASN A 135 5.20 0.08 7.60
CA ASN A 135 5.22 -1.06 6.69
C ASN A 135 5.13 -2.32 7.54
N MET A 136 4.12 -3.16 7.33
CA MET A 136 3.77 -4.27 8.21
C MET A 136 3.09 -5.41 7.43
N PRO A 137 3.06 -6.66 7.95
CA PRO A 137 2.38 -7.76 7.28
C PRO A 137 0.86 -7.52 7.23
N LEU A 138 0.24 -7.86 6.11
CA LEU A 138 -1.22 -7.90 5.98
C LEU A 138 -1.75 -9.16 6.66
N THR A 139 -2.75 -9.01 7.51
CA THR A 139 -3.28 -10.10 8.35
C THR A 139 -4.45 -10.85 7.73
N GLY A 140 -5.01 -10.36 6.61
CA GLY A 140 -6.26 -10.86 6.06
C GLY A 140 -7.51 -10.30 6.77
N SER A 141 -7.37 -9.34 7.68
CA SER A 141 -8.49 -8.72 8.42
C SER A 141 -8.28 -7.23 8.66
N TYR A 142 -9.28 -6.41 8.33
CA TYR A 142 -9.23 -4.96 8.53
C TYR A 142 -8.99 -4.58 9.99
N ARG A 143 -9.77 -5.16 10.92
CA ARG A 143 -9.62 -4.91 12.36
C ARG A 143 -8.22 -5.26 12.89
N LYS A 144 -7.67 -6.41 12.48
CA LYS A 144 -6.35 -6.84 12.92
C LYS A 144 -5.25 -5.98 12.33
N ASP A 145 -5.38 -5.59 11.06
CA ASP A 145 -4.45 -4.65 10.44
C ASP A 145 -4.46 -3.30 11.16
N PHE A 146 -5.63 -2.75 11.46
CA PHE A 146 -5.71 -1.45 12.14
C PHE A 146 -5.13 -1.51 13.56
N ALA A 147 -5.36 -2.61 14.28
CA ALA A 147 -4.74 -2.84 15.59
C ALA A 147 -3.20 -2.91 15.48
N LEU A 148 -2.68 -3.68 14.53
CA LEU A 148 -1.24 -3.81 14.30
C LEU A 148 -0.61 -2.49 13.83
N ALA A 149 -1.30 -1.73 12.98
CA ALA A 149 -0.84 -0.43 12.51
C ALA A 149 -0.80 0.59 13.65
N ASN A 150 -1.76 0.57 14.57
CA ASN A 150 -1.70 1.37 15.79
C ASN A 150 -0.48 1.00 16.64
N GLU A 151 -0.24 -0.30 16.87
CA GLU A 151 0.91 -0.79 17.65
C GLU A 151 2.26 -0.39 17.01
N GLU A 152 2.40 -0.57 15.71
CA GLU A 152 3.58 -0.15 14.94
C GLU A 152 3.72 1.38 14.94
N GLY A 153 2.63 2.11 14.75
CA GLY A 153 2.59 3.56 14.75
C GLY A 153 2.80 4.20 16.13
N LYS A 154 2.82 3.40 17.20
CA LYS A 154 2.89 3.84 18.60
C LYS A 154 1.67 4.69 19.01
N PHE A 155 0.50 4.25 18.57
CA PHE A 155 -0.81 4.76 18.94
C PHE A 155 -1.53 3.75 19.84
N ALA A 156 -2.16 4.24 20.91
CA ALA A 156 -3.03 3.39 21.74
C ALA A 156 -4.29 2.96 20.97
N GLN A 157 -4.78 3.81 20.08
CA GLN A 157 -5.89 3.60 19.17
C GLN A 157 -5.77 4.56 17.99
N THR A 158 -6.52 4.31 16.92
CA THR A 158 -6.57 5.21 15.76
C THR A 158 -7.17 6.54 16.20
N PRO A 159 -6.50 7.69 15.97
CA PRO A 159 -7.02 9.00 16.32
C PRO A 159 -8.36 9.32 15.66
N ASP A 160 -9.22 10.07 16.36
CA ASP A 160 -10.53 10.47 15.85
C ASP A 160 -10.41 11.31 14.58
N GLY A 161 -11.25 10.99 13.58
CA GLY A 161 -11.22 11.64 12.26
C GLY A 161 -10.12 11.13 11.32
N TYR A 162 -9.34 10.14 11.75
CA TYR A 162 -8.31 9.49 10.93
C TYR A 162 -8.61 8.01 10.74
N MET A 163 -8.03 7.44 9.68
CA MET A 163 -8.07 6.00 9.44
C MET A 163 -6.78 5.52 8.80
N TRP A 164 -6.49 4.22 8.97
CA TRP A 164 -5.39 3.59 8.26
C TRP A 164 -5.80 3.28 6.82
N HIS A 165 -5.05 3.86 5.88
CA HIS A 165 -5.12 3.63 4.45
C HIS A 165 -4.11 2.55 4.06
N HIS A 166 -4.58 1.54 3.33
CA HIS A 166 -3.74 0.48 2.74
C HIS A 166 -3.20 0.96 1.39
N VAL A 167 -1.92 1.33 1.32
CA VAL A 167 -1.24 1.66 0.06
C VAL A 167 -1.20 0.40 -0.82
N ASP A 168 -1.30 0.56 -2.13
CA ASP A 168 -1.31 -0.53 -3.11
C ASP A 168 0.10 -1.02 -3.48
N ASP A 169 0.90 -1.37 -2.48
CA ASP A 169 2.29 -1.82 -2.62
C ASP A 169 2.55 -3.19 -1.97
N PHE A 170 1.55 -4.07 -1.93
CA PHE A 170 1.67 -5.40 -1.34
C PHE A 170 2.82 -6.21 -1.96
N ASN A 171 3.75 -6.65 -1.13
CA ASN A 171 4.83 -7.54 -1.50
C ASN A 171 4.45 -8.99 -1.18
N PRO A 172 4.20 -9.86 -2.18
CA PRO A 172 3.78 -11.24 -1.96
C PRO A 172 4.88 -12.15 -1.38
N GLN A 173 6.15 -11.76 -1.48
CA GLN A 173 7.26 -12.54 -0.91
C GLN A 173 7.36 -12.37 0.61
N THR A 174 7.07 -11.16 1.10
CA THR A 174 7.17 -10.82 2.53
C THR A 174 5.82 -10.74 3.22
N GLY A 175 4.73 -10.68 2.45
CA GLY A 175 3.36 -10.47 2.95
C GLY A 175 3.11 -9.06 3.46
N ARG A 176 3.99 -8.09 3.16
CA ARG A 176 3.95 -6.73 3.73
C ARG A 176 3.36 -5.71 2.78
N GLY A 177 2.79 -4.66 3.35
CA GLY A 177 2.36 -3.46 2.63
C GLY A 177 2.53 -2.22 3.50
N THR A 178 2.45 -1.05 2.87
CA THR A 178 2.51 0.23 3.54
C THR A 178 1.13 0.69 3.98
N PHE A 179 1.07 1.24 5.19
CA PHE A 179 -0.12 1.79 5.82
C PHE A 179 0.13 3.24 6.17
N GLU A 180 -0.80 4.10 5.81
CA GLU A 180 -0.73 5.54 6.05
C GLU A 180 -1.92 5.94 6.95
N LEU A 181 -1.65 6.60 8.08
CA LEU A 181 -2.70 7.17 8.94
C LEU A 181 -3.13 8.51 8.37
N VAL A 182 -4.35 8.59 7.85
CA VAL A 182 -4.80 9.70 6.99
C VAL A 182 -6.14 10.27 7.43
N ASP A 183 -6.38 11.54 7.15
CA ASP A 183 -7.67 12.19 7.34
C ASP A 183 -8.77 11.39 6.62
N GLU A 184 -9.82 11.03 7.37
CA GLU A 184 -10.87 10.15 6.88
C GLU A 184 -11.61 10.75 5.67
N LYS A 185 -11.83 12.08 5.67
CA LYS A 185 -12.55 12.73 4.58
C LYS A 185 -11.71 12.79 3.31
N ALA A 186 -10.42 13.08 3.44
CA ALA A 186 -9.46 13.03 2.34
C ALA A 186 -9.35 11.62 1.75
N HIS A 187 -9.28 10.59 2.60
CA HIS A 187 -9.33 9.21 2.15
C HIS A 187 -10.62 8.89 1.40
N ASN A 188 -11.78 9.25 1.96
CA ASN A 188 -13.08 9.00 1.32
C ASN A 188 -13.23 9.76 -0.01
N ALA A 189 -12.61 10.93 -0.18
CA ALA A 189 -12.61 11.68 -1.43
C ALA A 189 -11.94 10.92 -2.59
N THR A 190 -10.99 10.04 -2.31
CA THR A 190 -10.29 9.22 -3.32
C THR A 190 -11.08 8.01 -3.80
N ARG A 191 -12.15 7.61 -3.09
CA ARG A 191 -12.95 6.44 -3.46
C ARG A 191 -13.66 6.63 -4.81
N PRO A 192 -13.85 5.56 -5.61
CA PRO A 192 -13.35 4.20 -5.38
C PRO A 192 -11.84 4.07 -5.67
N HIS A 193 -11.15 3.18 -4.96
CA HIS A 193 -9.78 2.78 -5.26
C HIS A 193 -9.53 1.35 -4.74
N ALA A 194 -8.45 0.72 -5.21
CA ALA A 194 -7.96 -0.54 -4.70
C ALA A 194 -6.63 -0.32 -3.98
N GLY A 195 -6.48 -0.90 -2.78
CA GLY A 195 -5.25 -0.87 -2.00
C GLY A 195 -4.55 -2.23 -1.97
N SER A 196 -3.55 -2.40 -1.09
CA SER A 196 -2.86 -3.68 -0.87
C SER A 196 -3.80 -4.81 -0.47
N VAL A 197 -4.96 -4.53 0.12
CA VAL A 197 -6.01 -5.52 0.38
C VAL A 197 -6.45 -6.24 -0.91
N ALA A 198 -6.66 -5.50 -2.00
CA ALA A 198 -7.07 -6.12 -3.27
C ALA A 198 -5.94 -6.98 -3.86
N GLN A 199 -4.68 -6.57 -3.69
CA GLN A 199 -3.51 -7.34 -4.10
C GLN A 199 -3.37 -8.63 -3.26
N TYR A 200 -3.56 -8.54 -1.94
CA TYR A 200 -3.59 -9.69 -1.03
C TYR A 200 -4.68 -10.69 -1.43
N VAL A 201 -5.91 -10.22 -1.66
CA VAL A 201 -7.03 -11.10 -2.06
C VAL A 201 -6.73 -11.79 -3.39
N ARG A 202 -6.12 -11.08 -4.36
CA ARG A 202 -5.69 -11.71 -5.63
C ARG A 202 -4.59 -12.76 -5.43
N GLN A 203 -3.64 -12.51 -4.53
CA GLN A 203 -2.55 -13.44 -4.24
C GLN A 203 -3.03 -14.71 -3.53
N HIS A 204 -3.94 -14.58 -2.57
CA HIS A 204 -4.34 -15.67 -1.68
C HIS A 204 -5.68 -16.32 -2.05
N GLY A 205 -6.48 -15.70 -2.90
CA GLY A 205 -7.81 -16.20 -3.29
C GLY A 205 -8.85 -16.16 -2.17
N VAL A 206 -8.56 -15.50 -1.04
CA VAL A 206 -9.45 -15.40 0.13
C VAL A 206 -9.88 -13.96 0.35
N PRO A 207 -11.18 -13.69 0.56
CA PRO A 207 -11.67 -12.34 0.88
C PRO A 207 -11.11 -11.82 2.21
N TYR A 208 -10.90 -10.50 2.27
CA TYR A 208 -10.48 -9.83 3.49
C TYR A 208 -11.61 -9.79 4.52
N LYS A 209 -11.30 -10.17 5.76
CA LYS A 209 -12.28 -10.20 6.87
C LYS A 209 -12.54 -8.80 7.42
N ARG A 210 -13.79 -8.52 7.78
CA ARG A 210 -14.21 -7.27 8.42
C ARG A 210 -13.83 -7.21 9.89
#